data_AF-A0A2V8RE64-F1
#
_entry.id   AF-A0A2V8RE64-F1
#
_cell.length_a   1.000
_cell.length_b   1.000
_cell.length_c   1.000
_cell.angle_alpha   90.00
_cell.angle_beta   90.00
_cell.angle_gamma   90.00
#
_symmetry.space_group_name_H-M   'P 1'
#
loop_
_entity.id
_entity.type
_entity.pdbx_description
1 polymer ?
#
loop_
_entity_poly.entity_id
_entity_poly.type
_entity_poly.pdbx_seq_one_letter_code
_entity_poly.pdbx_strand_id
1 'polypeptide(L)'
;MLRPEIAYVMTSFMKDVVNRGTGAPIRARGFKFNVAGKTGTSRDGWFAGFTPNLVCVVWVGFDDGSQLGLTGAASALPIWSDFMSVALTNHPEWTGDWQMPEGVKQQDIDPLTGQIAKADTVNKRSELFINGSIPGPENTDATDETAQQPPTVSDGQETTKDPNIEPAALPESTPVEPPRAKPTPKTETRPKTDARDPYDGYSPTKLQGTITLDIDPTTGLIAVDSCPVIRTRTFIIGQEPRKYCGPEYHKKAPSTATASKARVP
;
A
#
# COMPACT_ATOMS: atom_id res chain seq x y z
N MET A 1 -2.86 15.18 8.93
CA MET A 1 -1.81 14.62 9.82
C MET A 1 -2.52 14.11 11.07
N LEU A 2 -2.13 12.93 11.58
CA LEU A 2 -2.68 12.37 12.82
C LEU A 2 -1.93 12.89 14.04
N ARG A 3 -2.60 12.96 15.21
CA ARG A 3 -1.93 13.25 16.49
C ARG A 3 -1.03 12.07 16.92
N PRO A 4 0.10 12.30 17.61
CA PRO A 4 1.01 11.24 18.02
C PRO A 4 0.36 10.10 18.81
N GLU A 5 -0.59 10.42 19.70
CA GLU A 5 -1.29 9.47 20.56
C GLU A 5 -2.14 8.50 19.72
N ILE A 6 -2.86 9.05 18.73
CA ILE A 6 -3.68 8.26 17.80
C ILE A 6 -2.78 7.40 16.93
N ALA A 7 -1.70 7.96 16.39
CA ALA A 7 -0.77 7.22 15.54
C ALA A 7 -0.11 6.05 16.30
N TYR A 8 0.25 6.26 17.57
CA TYR A 8 0.82 5.22 18.41
C TYR A 8 -0.17 4.08 18.70
N VAL A 9 -1.41 4.41 19.08
CA VAL A 9 -2.47 3.42 19.31
C VAL A 9 -2.77 2.62 18.03
N MET A 10 -2.90 3.29 16.88
CA MET A 10 -3.11 2.61 15.60
C MET A 10 -1.94 1.72 15.21
N THR A 11 -0.70 2.13 15.52
CA THR A 11 0.49 1.31 15.32
C THR A 11 0.45 0.07 16.19
N SER A 12 0.03 0.17 17.44
CA SER A 12 -0.17 -0.99 18.33
C SER A 12 -1.15 -2.00 17.74
N PHE A 13 -2.29 -1.53 17.22
CA PHE A 13 -3.25 -2.40 16.53
C PHE A 13 -2.65 -3.08 15.29
N MET A 14 -1.83 -2.37 14.53
CA MET A 14 -1.15 -2.95 13.37
C MET A 14 0.00 -3.90 13.75
N LYS A 15 0.64 -3.75 14.91
CA LYS A 15 1.55 -4.76 15.48
C LYS A 15 0.80 -6.05 15.78
N ASP A 16 -0.43 -5.94 16.31
CA ASP A 16 -1.25 -7.11 16.60
C ASP A 16 -1.64 -7.90 15.35
N VAL A 17 -1.89 -7.22 14.23
CA VAL A 17 -2.14 -7.91 12.95
C VAL A 17 -0.98 -8.84 12.60
N VAL A 18 0.25 -8.41 12.85
CA VAL A 18 1.46 -9.20 12.55
C VAL A 18 1.75 -10.24 13.62
N ASN A 19 1.42 -9.99 14.88
CA ASN A 19 1.77 -10.88 15.98
C ASN A 19 0.72 -11.97 16.24
N ARG A 20 -0.56 -11.64 16.05
CA ARG A 20 -1.70 -12.53 16.36
C ARG A 20 -2.83 -12.50 15.34
N GLY A 21 -2.80 -11.58 14.37
CA GLY A 21 -3.81 -11.45 13.33
C GLY A 21 -3.43 -12.12 12.01
N THR A 22 -3.92 -11.58 10.90
CA THR A 22 -3.74 -12.14 9.56
C THR A 22 -2.30 -12.15 9.06
N GLY A 23 -1.40 -11.36 9.68
CA GLY A 23 0.04 -11.36 9.41
C GLY A 23 0.84 -12.36 10.26
N ALA A 24 0.23 -12.98 11.28
CA ALA A 24 0.89 -13.93 12.19
C ALA A 24 1.68 -15.07 11.53
N PRO A 25 1.32 -15.60 10.34
CA PRO A 25 2.09 -16.65 9.69
C PRO A 25 3.58 -16.35 9.48
N ILE A 26 4.01 -15.08 9.40
CA ILE A 26 5.44 -14.75 9.28
C ILE A 26 6.23 -15.05 10.55
N ARG A 27 5.59 -15.00 11.73
CA ARG A 27 6.24 -15.35 13.01
C ARG A 27 6.61 -16.82 13.03
N ALA A 28 5.74 -17.69 12.51
CA ALA A 28 6.02 -19.12 12.35
C ALA A 28 7.20 -19.39 11.39
N ARG A 29 7.50 -18.46 10.48
CA ARG A 29 8.64 -18.53 9.55
C ARG A 29 9.94 -17.93 10.12
N GLY A 30 9.95 -17.54 11.40
CA GLY A 30 11.14 -17.03 12.07
C GLY A 30 11.36 -15.52 11.95
N PHE A 31 10.40 -14.75 11.42
CA PHE A 31 10.47 -13.29 11.41
C PHE A 31 10.34 -12.74 12.83
N LYS A 32 11.39 -12.12 13.38
CA LYS A 32 11.46 -11.68 14.80
C LYS A 32 11.44 -10.17 15.03
N PHE A 33 11.49 -9.36 13.98
CA PHE A 33 11.55 -7.90 14.12
C PHE A 33 10.23 -7.29 14.61
N ASN A 34 10.33 -6.15 15.31
CA ASN A 34 9.19 -5.34 15.71
C ASN A 34 8.69 -4.54 14.51
N VAL A 35 7.52 -4.91 14.00
CA VAL A 35 6.92 -4.30 12.81
C VAL A 35 5.43 -4.16 13.01
N ALA A 36 4.84 -3.19 12.33
CA ALA A 36 3.40 -3.00 12.21
C ALA A 36 3.02 -3.23 10.75
N GLY A 37 1.83 -3.77 10.47
CA GLY A 37 1.39 -3.92 9.10
C GLY A 37 -0.03 -4.41 8.94
N LYS A 38 -0.48 -4.49 7.70
CA LYS A 38 -1.82 -4.93 7.34
C LYS A 38 -1.82 -5.71 6.03
N THR A 39 -2.56 -6.83 6.05
CA THR A 39 -2.88 -7.59 4.85
C THR A 39 -4.03 -6.93 4.07
N GLY A 40 -3.91 -6.91 2.75
CA GLY A 40 -5.01 -6.61 1.82
C GLY A 40 -5.26 -7.81 0.90
N THR A 41 -6.53 -8.15 0.68
CA THR A 41 -6.94 -9.24 -0.22
C THR A 41 -8.13 -8.75 -1.04
N SER A 42 -8.03 -8.89 -2.35
CA SER A 42 -9.06 -8.49 -3.33
C SER A 42 -8.95 -9.46 -4.52
N ARG A 43 -8.87 -8.93 -5.74
CA ARG A 43 -8.30 -9.61 -6.91
C ARG A 43 -6.81 -9.88 -6.76
N ASP A 44 -6.15 -8.99 -6.02
CA ASP A 44 -4.71 -9.02 -5.77
C ASP A 44 -4.41 -9.28 -4.29
N GLY A 45 -3.16 -9.66 -4.04
CA GLY A 45 -2.58 -9.74 -2.71
C GLY A 45 -1.75 -8.51 -2.38
N TRP A 46 -1.97 -7.94 -1.20
CA TRP A 46 -1.20 -6.81 -0.69
C TRP A 46 -0.69 -7.08 0.72
N PHE A 47 0.48 -6.55 1.02
CA PHE A 47 0.93 -6.36 2.37
C PHE A 47 1.65 -5.01 2.50
N ALA A 48 1.16 -4.17 3.39
CA ALA A 48 1.81 -2.91 3.76
C ALA A 48 2.30 -3.04 5.18
N GLY A 49 3.58 -2.78 5.42
CA GLY A 49 4.16 -2.86 6.75
C GLY A 49 5.33 -1.90 6.94
N PHE A 50 5.64 -1.60 8.18
CA PHE A 50 6.62 -0.59 8.53
C PHE A 50 7.27 -0.82 9.89
N THR A 51 8.47 -0.25 10.06
CA THR A 51 9.15 0.04 11.33
C THR A 51 9.08 1.56 11.57
N PRO A 52 9.61 2.09 12.69
CA PRO A 52 9.71 3.54 12.85
C PRO A 52 10.52 4.25 11.74
N ASN A 53 11.38 3.53 11.03
CA ASN A 53 12.35 4.10 10.08
C ASN A 53 12.15 3.64 8.62
N LEU A 54 11.38 2.59 8.38
CA LEU A 54 11.21 1.99 7.05
C LEU A 54 9.76 1.63 6.79
N VAL A 55 9.23 2.05 5.64
CA VAL A 55 7.93 1.61 5.12
C VAL A 55 8.16 0.75 3.87
N CYS A 56 7.54 -0.41 3.81
CA CYS A 56 7.58 -1.30 2.66
C CYS A 56 6.15 -1.77 2.32
N VAL A 57 5.81 -1.71 1.04
CA VAL A 57 4.53 -2.19 0.51
C VAL A 57 4.82 -3.15 -0.62
N VAL A 58 4.22 -4.34 -0.55
CA VAL A 58 4.29 -5.35 -1.59
C VAL A 58 2.91 -5.61 -2.16
N TRP A 59 2.85 -5.66 -3.48
CA TRP A 59 1.69 -6.04 -4.27
C TRP A 59 2.01 -7.25 -5.12
N VAL A 60 1.05 -8.16 -5.25
CA VAL A 60 1.10 -9.30 -6.17
C VAL A 60 -0.25 -9.38 -6.87
N GLY A 61 -0.21 -9.37 -8.20
CA GLY A 61 -1.39 -9.50 -9.05
C GLY A 61 -0.99 -9.81 -10.49
N PHE A 62 -1.99 -10.00 -11.34
CA PHE A 62 -1.77 -10.21 -12.77
C PHE A 62 -1.99 -8.90 -13.54
N ASP A 63 -1.16 -8.66 -14.55
CA ASP A 63 -1.22 -7.44 -15.38
C ASP A 63 -2.54 -7.30 -16.14
N ASP A 64 -3.20 -8.42 -16.46
CA ASP A 64 -4.52 -8.46 -17.10
C ASP A 64 -5.69 -8.21 -16.12
N GLY A 65 -5.38 -8.02 -14.83
CA GLY A 65 -6.36 -7.77 -13.78
C GLY A 65 -7.22 -8.98 -13.41
N SER A 66 -6.82 -10.18 -13.85
CA SER A 66 -7.47 -11.43 -13.46
C SER A 66 -7.27 -11.76 -11.97
N GLN A 67 -8.12 -12.63 -11.45
CA GLN A 67 -8.13 -12.98 -10.03
C GLN A 67 -6.88 -13.80 -9.66
N LEU A 68 -6.09 -13.34 -8.68
CA LEU A 68 -4.91 -14.05 -8.18
C LEU A 68 -5.26 -15.37 -7.48
N GLY A 69 -6.41 -15.42 -6.80
CA GLY A 69 -6.85 -16.59 -6.02
C GLY A 69 -6.06 -16.84 -4.72
N LEU A 70 -5.15 -15.93 -4.35
CA LEU A 70 -4.36 -15.98 -3.12
C LEU A 70 -4.65 -14.78 -2.23
N THR A 71 -4.62 -14.99 -0.93
CA THR A 71 -4.71 -13.89 0.05
C THR A 71 -3.42 -13.07 0.08
N GLY A 72 -3.47 -11.82 0.55
CA GLY A 72 -2.25 -11.04 0.79
C GLY A 72 -1.27 -11.72 1.74
N ALA A 73 -1.77 -12.51 2.70
CA ALA A 73 -0.95 -13.30 3.62
C ALA A 73 -0.22 -14.48 2.94
N ALA A 74 -0.80 -15.05 1.88
CA ALA A 74 -0.22 -16.17 1.14
C ALA A 74 0.67 -15.73 -0.03
N SER A 75 0.57 -14.48 -0.48
CA SER A 75 1.25 -13.95 -1.68
C SER A 75 2.25 -12.85 -1.38
N ALA A 76 1.78 -11.64 -1.03
CA ALA A 76 2.61 -10.47 -0.80
C ALA A 76 3.43 -10.52 0.50
N LEU A 77 2.84 -11.07 1.57
CA LEU A 77 3.44 -11.12 2.89
C LEU A 77 4.78 -11.90 2.96
N PRO A 78 4.94 -13.09 2.34
CA PRO A 78 6.24 -13.77 2.25
C PRO A 78 7.35 -12.92 1.61
N ILE A 79 7.04 -12.29 0.47
CA ILE A 79 7.99 -11.44 -0.26
C ILE A 79 8.39 -10.24 0.61
N TRP A 80 7.40 -9.62 1.26
CA TRP A 80 7.63 -8.53 2.20
C TRP A 80 8.53 -8.97 3.36
N SER A 81 8.30 -10.15 3.95
CA SER A 81 9.10 -10.64 5.08
C SER A 81 10.53 -10.96 4.69
N ASP A 82 10.77 -11.48 3.48
CA ASP A 82 12.12 -11.79 2.99
C ASP A 82 12.91 -10.49 2.80
N PHE A 83 12.31 -9.51 2.12
CA PHE A 83 12.91 -8.19 1.94
C PHE A 83 13.22 -7.52 3.28
N MET A 84 12.23 -7.44 4.18
CA MET A 84 12.38 -6.79 5.47
C MET A 84 13.41 -7.50 6.36
N SER A 85 13.52 -8.84 6.28
CA SER A 85 14.52 -9.57 7.05
C SER A 85 15.93 -9.17 6.64
N VAL A 86 16.21 -9.13 5.33
CA VAL A 86 17.52 -8.72 4.81
C VAL A 86 17.78 -7.23 5.11
N ALA A 87 16.81 -6.36 4.87
CA ALA A 87 16.95 -4.93 5.10
C ALA A 87 17.25 -4.62 6.58
N LEU A 88 16.51 -5.21 7.51
CA LEU A 88 16.67 -4.95 8.95
C LEU A 88 17.88 -5.65 9.57
N THR A 89 18.35 -6.76 9.00
CA THR A 89 19.64 -7.36 9.39
C THR A 89 20.81 -6.48 8.94
N ASN A 90 20.73 -5.90 7.74
CA ASN A 90 21.79 -5.03 7.22
C ASN A 90 21.77 -3.61 7.82
N HIS A 91 20.63 -3.18 8.34
CA HIS A 91 20.43 -1.89 8.98
C HIS A 91 19.83 -2.03 10.39
N PRO A 92 20.63 -2.47 11.39
CA PRO A 92 20.16 -2.60 12.77
C PRO A 92 19.62 -1.29 13.35
N GLU A 93 20.06 -0.13 12.87
CA GLU A 93 19.54 1.18 13.28
C GLU A 93 18.09 1.45 12.87
N TRP A 94 17.56 0.68 11.91
CA TRP A 94 16.13 0.69 11.54
C TRP A 94 15.30 -0.28 12.37
N THR A 95 15.98 -1.08 13.21
CA THR A 95 15.35 -1.97 14.18
C THR A 95 15.12 -1.19 15.47
N GLY A 96 13.86 -1.12 15.89
CA GLY A 96 13.46 -0.34 17.06
C GLY A 96 11.98 -0.49 17.29
N ASP A 97 11.52 0.01 18.43
CA ASP A 97 10.10 0.13 18.73
C ASP A 97 9.69 1.60 18.81
N TRP A 98 8.41 1.87 18.58
CA TRP A 98 7.86 3.21 18.68
C TRP A 98 7.92 3.69 20.13
N GLN A 99 8.29 4.96 20.34
CA GLN A 99 8.25 5.58 21.66
C GLN A 99 6.81 5.96 22.00
N MET A 100 6.33 5.53 23.17
CA MET A 100 5.00 5.90 23.64
C MET A 100 4.95 7.42 23.91
N PRO A 101 4.05 8.16 23.24
CA PRO A 101 3.93 9.60 23.46
C PRO A 101 3.24 9.89 24.79
N GLU A 102 3.43 11.11 25.29
CA GLU A 102 2.64 11.62 26.41
C GLU A 102 1.15 11.58 26.08
N GLY A 103 0.33 11.32 27.09
CA GLY A 103 -1.12 11.22 26.93
C GLY A 103 -1.65 9.89 26.41
N VAL A 104 -0.78 8.91 26.18
CA VAL A 104 -1.15 7.49 26.08
C VAL A 104 -0.83 6.80 27.40
N LYS A 105 -1.77 6.00 27.90
CA LYS A 105 -1.62 5.17 29.10
C LYS A 105 -1.93 3.72 28.77
N GLN A 106 -1.18 2.82 29.38
CA GLN A 106 -1.47 1.39 29.33
C GLN A 106 -2.23 0.98 30.59
N GLN A 107 -3.32 0.24 30.42
CA GLN A 107 -4.12 -0.28 31.53
C GLN A 107 -4.57 -1.70 31.25
N ASP A 108 -4.69 -2.48 32.32
CA ASP A 108 -5.25 -3.82 32.24
C ASP A 108 -6.77 -3.73 32.26
N ILE A 109 -7.40 -4.34 31.26
CA ILE A 109 -8.85 -4.48 31.16
C ILE A 109 -9.29 -5.92 31.34
N ASP A 110 -10.55 -6.07 31.74
CA ASP A 110 -11.29 -7.31 31.57
C ASP A 110 -11.79 -7.39 30.11
N PRO A 111 -11.30 -8.35 29.30
CA PRO A 111 -11.71 -8.51 27.90
C PRO A 111 -13.21 -8.76 27.71
N LEU A 112 -13.91 -9.27 28.73
CA LEU A 112 -15.34 -9.55 28.65
C LEU A 112 -16.18 -8.28 28.78
N THR A 113 -15.77 -7.37 29.67
CA THR A 113 -16.54 -6.15 29.98
C THR A 113 -15.98 -4.88 29.35
N GLY A 114 -14.71 -4.91 28.91
CA GLY A 114 -13.98 -3.74 28.42
C GLY A 114 -13.62 -2.72 29.50
N GLN A 115 -13.93 -3.01 30.78
CA GLN A 115 -13.64 -2.12 31.90
C GLN A 115 -12.25 -2.40 32.47
N ILE A 116 -11.72 -1.47 33.28
CA ILE A 116 -10.49 -1.72 34.05
C ILE A 116 -10.61 -3.00 34.86
N ALA A 117 -9.60 -3.86 34.73
CA ALA A 117 -9.54 -5.14 35.39
C ALA A 117 -9.51 -4.95 36.90
N LYS A 118 -10.41 -5.64 37.59
CA LYS A 118 -10.40 -5.70 39.06
C LYS A 118 -9.27 -6.62 39.53
N ALA A 119 -9.01 -6.60 40.83
CA ALA A 119 -7.97 -7.44 41.44
C ALA A 119 -8.21 -8.93 41.15
N ASP A 120 -9.47 -9.36 41.18
CA ASP A 120 -9.97 -10.73 40.98
C ASP A 120 -10.20 -11.13 39.52
N THR A 121 -10.07 -10.20 38.55
CA THR A 121 -10.19 -10.54 37.13
C THR A 121 -9.10 -11.55 36.74
N VAL A 122 -9.52 -12.76 36.35
CA VAL A 122 -8.59 -13.85 36.02
C VAL A 122 -7.91 -13.61 34.66
N ASN A 123 -8.70 -13.27 33.65
CA ASN A 123 -8.21 -13.03 32.29
C ASN A 123 -8.06 -11.54 32.07
N LYS A 124 -6.91 -10.96 32.39
CA LYS A 124 -6.63 -9.55 32.12
C LYS A 124 -5.94 -9.39 30.77
N ARG A 125 -6.23 -8.29 30.07
CA ARG A 125 -5.52 -7.90 28.85
C ARG A 125 -5.06 -6.46 28.96
N SER A 126 -3.80 -6.21 28.64
CA SER A 126 -3.24 -4.87 28.64
C SER A 126 -3.58 -4.14 27.34
N GLU A 127 -4.21 -2.97 27.44
CA GLU A 127 -4.64 -2.15 26.31
C GLU A 127 -4.16 -0.70 26.47
N LEU A 128 -4.08 0.02 25.35
CA LEU A 128 -3.67 1.42 25.31
C LEU A 128 -4.89 2.34 25.25
N PHE A 129 -4.86 3.39 26.06
CA PHE A 129 -5.88 4.42 26.14
C PHE A 129 -5.26 5.79 25.91
N ILE A 130 -5.99 6.66 25.21
CA ILE A 130 -5.66 8.07 25.14
C ILE A 130 -6.27 8.74 26.38
N ASN A 131 -5.67 9.82 26.88
CA ASN A 131 -6.23 10.57 28.00
C ASN A 131 -7.73 10.87 27.80
N GLY A 132 -8.54 10.59 28.82
CA GLY A 132 -10.01 10.74 28.78
C GLY A 132 -10.76 9.57 28.11
N SER A 133 -10.08 8.53 27.62
CA SER A 133 -10.73 7.36 27.02
C SER A 133 -10.71 6.12 27.91
N ILE A 134 -10.25 6.22 29.16
CA ILE A 134 -10.15 5.07 30.08
C ILE A 134 -11.56 4.73 30.62
N PRO A 135 -12.06 3.49 30.44
CA PRO A 135 -13.36 3.09 30.94
C PRO A 135 -13.40 3.05 32.48
N GLY A 136 -14.22 3.90 33.11
CA GLY A 136 -14.32 3.94 34.57
C GLY A 136 -15.05 5.18 35.09
N PRO A 137 -15.42 5.20 36.38
CA PRO A 137 -16.10 6.34 36.99
C PRO A 137 -15.24 7.61 37.06
N GLU A 138 -13.92 7.53 36.87
CA GLU A 138 -13.04 8.70 36.74
C GLU A 138 -13.17 9.47 35.40
N ASN A 139 -14.03 9.03 34.48
CA ASN A 139 -14.20 9.64 33.16
C ASN A 139 -15.34 10.68 33.12
N THR A 140 -15.41 11.58 34.12
CA THR A 140 -16.47 12.62 34.20
C THR A 140 -16.11 13.95 33.53
N ASP A 141 -14.94 14.12 32.92
CA ASP A 141 -14.55 15.38 32.26
C ASP A 141 -14.20 15.20 30.77
N ALA A 142 -15.09 14.56 30.01
CA ALA A 142 -15.08 14.63 28.55
C ALA A 142 -16.51 14.76 28.01
N THR A 143 -17.02 15.99 27.99
CA THR A 143 -18.07 16.36 27.04
C THR A 143 -17.47 16.33 25.64
N ASP A 144 -17.47 15.16 25.01
CA ASP A 144 -17.41 15.06 23.55
C ASP A 144 -18.60 14.22 23.08
N GLU A 145 -19.60 14.94 22.59
CA GLU A 145 -20.92 14.48 22.22
C GLU A 145 -20.85 13.73 20.88
N THR A 146 -20.23 12.54 20.82
CA THR A 146 -20.43 11.60 19.68
C THR A 146 -20.02 10.14 19.95
N ALA A 147 -20.27 9.60 21.15
CA ALA A 147 -20.21 8.15 21.35
C ALA A 147 -21.59 7.52 21.10
N GLN A 148 -21.92 7.24 19.84
CA GLN A 148 -23.02 6.32 19.53
C GLN A 148 -22.60 4.93 20.04
N GLN A 149 -23.35 4.42 21.03
CA GLN A 149 -23.22 3.06 21.53
C GLN A 149 -23.26 2.05 20.37
N PRO A 150 -22.37 1.03 20.35
CA PRO A 150 -22.57 -0.10 19.45
C PRO A 150 -23.88 -0.82 19.84
N PRO A 151 -24.71 -1.23 18.87
CA PRO A 151 -25.97 -1.89 19.17
C PRO A 151 -25.72 -3.24 19.84
N THR A 152 -26.38 -3.43 20.98
CA THR A 152 -26.48 -4.69 21.70
C THR A 152 -27.24 -5.71 20.86
N VAL A 153 -26.61 -6.84 20.57
CA VAL A 153 -27.25 -7.98 19.90
C VAL A 153 -27.97 -8.80 20.97
N SER A 154 -29.30 -8.85 20.93
CA SER A 154 -30.12 -9.81 21.68
C SER A 154 -30.72 -10.82 20.72
N ASP A 155 -30.49 -12.10 21.00
CA ASP A 155 -31.04 -13.24 20.27
C ASP A 155 -32.58 -13.30 20.34
N GLY A 156 -33.17 -13.74 19.21
CA GLY A 156 -34.45 -14.44 19.19
C GLY A 156 -35.65 -13.68 18.60
N GLN A 157 -35.99 -14.01 17.36
CA GLN A 157 -37.22 -14.74 16.99
C GLN A 157 -37.87 -14.21 15.69
N GLU A 158 -37.95 -15.15 14.75
CA GLU A 158 -38.52 -15.09 13.41
C GLU A 158 -40.05 -14.85 13.46
N THR A 159 -40.57 -13.79 12.82
CA THR A 159 -41.94 -13.78 12.25
C THR A 159 -42.11 -12.76 11.11
N THR A 160 -42.43 -13.31 9.94
CA THR A 160 -43.42 -12.88 8.93
C THR A 160 -43.44 -11.45 8.36
N LYS A 161 -43.02 -11.37 7.09
CA LYS A 161 -43.64 -10.69 5.93
C LYS A 161 -44.30 -9.31 6.13
N ASP A 162 -43.64 -8.28 5.59
CA ASP A 162 -44.31 -7.18 4.88
C ASP A 162 -43.65 -6.98 3.49
N PRO A 163 -44.41 -7.00 2.38
CA PRO A 163 -43.86 -7.00 1.03
C PRO A 163 -43.91 -5.59 0.42
N ASN A 164 -43.13 -4.62 0.93
CA ASN A 164 -42.83 -3.41 0.16
C ASN A 164 -41.67 -2.58 0.74
N ILE A 165 -40.43 -3.02 0.54
CA ILE A 165 -39.26 -2.12 0.58
C ILE A 165 -38.34 -2.56 -0.56
N GLU A 166 -38.36 -1.82 -1.67
CA GLU A 166 -37.32 -1.93 -2.69
C GLU A 166 -35.96 -1.56 -2.06
N PRO A 167 -34.91 -2.38 -2.23
CA PRO A 167 -33.58 -1.99 -1.77
C PRO A 167 -33.13 -0.74 -2.52
N ALA A 168 -32.71 0.28 -1.78
CA ALA A 168 -32.15 1.51 -2.32
C ALA A 168 -31.04 1.17 -3.33
N ALA A 169 -31.25 1.58 -4.58
CA ALA A 169 -30.26 1.43 -5.63
C ALA A 169 -28.95 2.11 -5.21
N LEU A 170 -27.84 1.38 -5.37
CA LEU A 170 -26.50 1.97 -5.35
C LEU A 170 -26.46 3.09 -6.41
N PRO A 171 -25.85 4.26 -6.12
CA PRO A 171 -25.74 5.31 -7.13
C PRO A 171 -25.01 4.77 -8.36
N GLU A 172 -25.58 5.01 -9.54
CA GLU A 172 -24.97 4.71 -10.83
C GLU A 172 -23.55 5.29 -10.90
N SER A 173 -22.61 4.47 -11.36
CA SER A 173 -21.24 4.89 -11.62
C SER A 173 -21.24 5.98 -12.68
N THR A 174 -21.02 7.23 -12.28
CA THR A 174 -20.69 8.30 -13.22
C THR A 174 -19.40 7.94 -13.96
N PRO A 175 -19.35 8.04 -15.30
CA PRO A 175 -18.13 7.83 -16.07
C PRO A 175 -17.05 8.81 -15.61
N VAL A 176 -15.92 8.30 -15.12
CA VAL A 176 -14.74 9.11 -14.82
C VAL A 176 -14.13 9.52 -16.16
N GLU A 177 -14.24 10.81 -16.48
CA GLU A 177 -13.58 11.42 -17.64
C GLU A 177 -12.05 11.27 -17.49
N PRO A 178 -11.31 10.82 -18.53
CA PRO A 178 -9.87 10.63 -18.42
C PRO A 178 -9.16 11.97 -18.09
N PRO A 179 -8.09 11.94 -17.27
CA PRO A 179 -7.44 13.16 -16.83
C PRO A 179 -6.87 13.94 -18.01
N ARG A 180 -7.24 15.22 -18.07
CA ARG A 180 -6.76 16.21 -19.03
C ARG A 180 -5.23 16.28 -19.03
N ALA A 181 -4.63 16.26 -20.23
CA ALA A 181 -3.18 16.35 -20.42
C ALA A 181 -2.59 17.57 -19.69
N LYS A 182 -1.59 17.35 -18.84
CA LYS A 182 -0.78 18.40 -18.22
C LYS A 182 0.36 18.82 -19.17
N PRO A 183 0.76 20.11 -19.12
CA PRO A 183 1.51 20.76 -20.19
C PRO A 183 2.92 20.21 -20.38
N THR A 184 3.33 20.10 -21.65
CA THR A 184 4.64 19.66 -22.12
C THR A 184 5.75 20.59 -21.60
N PRO A 185 6.83 20.06 -20.99
CA PRO A 185 8.05 20.83 -20.75
C PRO A 185 8.67 21.22 -22.10
N LYS A 186 8.98 22.51 -22.26
CA LYS A 186 9.71 23.01 -23.44
C LYS A 186 11.08 22.34 -23.50
N THR A 187 11.45 21.89 -24.69
CA THR A 187 12.77 21.35 -25.03
C THR A 187 13.81 22.45 -24.86
N GLU A 188 14.58 22.41 -23.76
CA GLU A 188 15.89 23.06 -23.71
C GLU A 188 16.95 22.05 -24.09
N THR A 189 17.59 22.30 -25.23
CA THR A 189 18.76 21.57 -25.72
C THR A 189 19.94 21.79 -24.77
N ARG A 190 20.36 20.75 -24.05
CA ARG A 190 21.59 20.80 -23.24
C ARG A 190 22.82 20.81 -24.18
N PRO A 191 23.74 21.79 -24.06
CA PRO A 191 24.99 21.78 -24.81
C PRO A 191 25.92 20.67 -24.32
N LYS A 192 26.62 20.01 -25.25
CA LYS A 192 27.73 19.12 -24.94
C LYS A 192 28.92 19.96 -24.48
N THR A 193 29.42 19.71 -23.27
CA THR A 193 30.75 20.16 -22.83
C THR A 193 31.49 19.00 -22.18
N ASP A 194 32.67 18.71 -22.73
CA ASP A 194 33.68 17.84 -22.17
C ASP A 194 34.21 18.41 -20.84
N ALA A 195 33.60 18.00 -19.73
CA ALA A 195 34.15 18.18 -18.41
C ALA A 195 33.66 17.02 -17.54
N ARG A 196 34.59 16.24 -16.98
CA ARG A 196 34.30 15.16 -16.03
C ARG A 196 33.58 15.77 -14.81
N ASP A 197 32.35 15.35 -14.59
CA ASP A 197 31.52 15.72 -13.45
C ASP A 197 32.08 15.06 -12.17
N PRO A 198 32.32 15.78 -11.05
CA PRO A 198 32.86 15.20 -9.83
C PRO A 198 31.90 14.29 -9.06
N TYR A 199 30.68 14.05 -9.56
CA TYR A 199 29.67 13.18 -8.92
C TYR A 199 29.53 11.79 -9.56
N ASP A 200 30.56 11.28 -10.25
CA ASP A 200 30.57 9.93 -10.86
C ASP A 200 30.77 8.78 -9.83
N GLY A 201 30.46 9.03 -8.55
CA GLY A 201 30.68 8.11 -7.43
C GLY A 201 29.47 7.30 -6.97
N TYR A 202 28.27 7.53 -7.54
CA TYR A 202 27.09 6.74 -7.21
C TYR A 202 26.81 5.72 -8.31
N SER A 203 27.58 4.62 -8.29
CA SER A 203 27.26 3.42 -9.06
C SER A 203 26.10 2.71 -8.34
N PRO A 204 24.86 2.70 -8.87
CA PRO A 204 23.82 1.87 -8.29
C PRO A 204 24.28 0.43 -8.50
N THR A 205 24.51 -0.25 -7.39
CA THR A 205 25.03 -1.61 -7.30
C THR A 205 24.43 -2.47 -8.40
N LYS A 206 25.27 -2.82 -9.39
CA LYS A 206 24.97 -3.76 -10.47
C LYS A 206 24.47 -5.04 -9.82
N LEU A 207 23.15 -5.25 -9.78
CA LEU A 207 22.55 -6.51 -9.32
C LEU A 207 23.20 -7.62 -10.14
N GLN A 208 24.07 -8.41 -9.51
CA GLN A 208 24.78 -9.50 -10.17
C GLN A 208 23.74 -10.47 -10.74
N GLY A 209 23.77 -10.70 -12.06
CA GLY A 209 22.74 -11.50 -12.74
C GLY A 209 21.64 -10.70 -13.43
N THR A 210 21.76 -9.38 -13.55
CA THR A 210 20.78 -8.54 -14.29
C THR A 210 21.42 -7.67 -15.37
N ILE A 211 20.65 -7.34 -16.40
CA ILE A 211 20.98 -6.41 -17.48
C ILE A 211 19.91 -5.33 -17.56
N THR A 212 20.32 -4.08 -17.76
CA THR A 212 19.39 -2.95 -17.93
C THR A 212 19.41 -2.51 -19.39
N LEU A 213 18.23 -2.47 -20.02
CA LEU A 213 18.04 -2.13 -21.42
C LEU A 213 16.95 -1.08 -21.57
N ASP A 214 17.09 -0.24 -22.60
CA ASP A 214 16.03 0.65 -23.03
C ASP A 214 15.06 -0.10 -23.93
N ILE A 215 13.77 -0.02 -23.60
CA ILE A 215 12.70 -0.81 -24.21
C ILE A 215 11.58 0.12 -24.69
N ASP A 216 11.02 -0.17 -25.86
CA ASP A 216 9.77 0.46 -26.28
C ASP A 216 8.62 -0.20 -25.53
N PRO A 217 7.88 0.53 -24.67
CA PRO A 217 6.82 -0.05 -23.85
C PRO A 217 5.65 -0.58 -24.69
N THR A 218 5.54 -0.16 -25.96
CA THR A 218 4.48 -0.61 -26.87
C THR A 218 4.76 -2.00 -27.43
N THR A 219 6.02 -2.30 -27.75
CA THR A 219 6.41 -3.55 -28.43
C THR A 219 7.13 -4.54 -27.52
N GLY A 220 7.68 -4.08 -26.38
CA GLY A 220 8.51 -4.89 -25.49
C GLY A 220 9.89 -5.23 -26.07
N LEU A 221 10.28 -4.62 -27.19
CA LEU A 221 11.56 -4.83 -27.87
C LEU A 221 12.61 -3.81 -27.42
N ILE A 222 13.89 -4.12 -27.67
CA ILE A 222 14.98 -3.17 -27.40
C ILE A 222 14.74 -1.90 -28.22
N ALA A 223 14.60 -0.77 -27.54
CA ALA A 223 14.36 0.52 -28.17
C ALA A 223 15.56 0.96 -28.99
N VAL A 224 15.25 1.70 -30.05
CA VAL A 224 16.22 2.46 -30.86
C VAL A 224 15.80 3.93 -30.81
N ASP A 225 16.70 4.84 -31.18
CA ASP A 225 16.46 6.29 -31.07
C ASP A 225 15.22 6.78 -31.87
N SER A 226 14.71 5.98 -32.81
CA SER A 226 13.50 6.27 -33.58
C SER A 226 12.20 5.86 -32.87
N CYS A 227 12.26 5.22 -31.71
CA CYS A 227 11.09 4.83 -30.94
C CYS A 227 10.38 6.07 -30.35
N PRO A 228 9.04 6.16 -30.42
CA PRO A 228 8.28 7.31 -29.95
C PRO A 228 8.28 7.43 -28.42
N VAL A 229 8.48 6.32 -27.71
CA VAL A 229 8.61 6.25 -26.25
C VAL A 229 9.70 5.25 -25.91
N ILE A 230 10.63 5.64 -25.03
CA ILE A 230 11.72 4.79 -24.55
C ILE A 230 11.62 4.70 -23.02
N ARG A 231 11.71 3.48 -22.49
CA ARG A 231 11.69 3.22 -21.04
C ARG A 231 12.81 2.25 -20.66
N THR A 232 13.61 2.64 -19.70
CA THR A 232 14.65 1.79 -19.13
C THR A 232 14.03 0.71 -18.24
N ARG A 233 14.36 -0.56 -18.50
CA ARG A 233 13.93 -1.72 -17.70
C ARG A 233 15.11 -2.64 -17.38
N THR A 234 15.06 -3.26 -16.21
CA THR A 234 16.05 -4.23 -15.74
C THR A 234 15.50 -5.65 -15.88
N PHE A 235 16.29 -6.54 -16.47
CA PHE A 235 15.98 -7.94 -16.75
C PHE A 235 16.97 -8.85 -16.02
N ILE A 236 16.52 -10.05 -15.66
CA ILE A 236 17.42 -11.14 -15.26
C ILE A 236 18.16 -11.64 -16.51
N ILE A 237 19.46 -11.91 -16.41
CA ILE A 237 20.26 -12.44 -17.52
C ILE A 237 19.62 -13.73 -18.06
N GLY A 238 19.35 -13.76 -19.36
CA GLY A 238 18.66 -14.83 -20.08
C GLY A 238 17.18 -14.56 -20.36
N GLN A 239 16.57 -13.57 -19.69
CA GLN A 239 15.17 -13.16 -19.87
C GLN A 239 15.03 -11.83 -20.62
N GLU A 240 16.15 -11.23 -21.05
CA GLU A 240 16.13 -10.00 -21.83
C GLU A 240 15.58 -10.21 -23.26
N PRO A 241 14.83 -9.23 -23.80
CA PRO A 241 14.46 -9.25 -25.21
C PRO A 241 15.74 -9.22 -26.06
N ARG A 242 15.76 -10.02 -27.13
CA ARG A 242 16.92 -10.15 -28.04
C ARG A 242 16.73 -9.47 -29.39
N LYS A 243 15.57 -8.86 -29.60
CA LYS A 243 15.20 -8.19 -30.86
C LYS A 243 15.08 -6.70 -30.64
N TYR A 244 15.53 -5.93 -31.62
CA TYR A 244 15.42 -4.48 -31.66
C TYR A 244 14.07 -4.08 -32.28
N CYS A 245 13.54 -2.95 -31.82
CA CYS A 245 12.36 -2.33 -32.41
C CYS A 245 12.73 -1.75 -33.79
N GLY A 246 11.94 -2.09 -34.81
CA GLY A 246 12.03 -1.53 -36.15
C GLY A 246 10.95 -0.48 -36.49
N PRO A 247 11.16 0.33 -37.54
CA PRO A 247 10.21 1.36 -37.97
C PRO A 247 8.84 0.81 -38.40
N GLU A 248 8.75 -0.48 -38.74
CA GLU A 248 7.52 -1.20 -39.05
C GLU A 248 6.53 -1.25 -37.89
N TYR A 249 7.01 -1.21 -36.64
CA TYR A 249 6.15 -1.26 -35.44
C TYR A 249 5.53 0.09 -35.07
N HIS A 250 5.92 1.18 -35.76
CA HIS A 250 5.49 2.55 -35.47
C HIS A 250 4.77 3.24 -36.64
N LYS A 251 4.34 2.48 -37.65
CA LYS A 251 3.51 3.00 -38.73
C LYS A 251 2.11 3.34 -38.21
N LYS A 252 1.85 4.63 -37.97
CA LYS A 252 0.49 5.16 -37.74
C LYS A 252 -0.42 4.78 -38.91
N ALA A 253 -1.59 4.21 -38.61
CA ALA A 253 -2.70 4.11 -39.56
C ALA A 253 -3.10 5.53 -40.06
N PRO A 254 -3.56 5.69 -41.31
CA PRO A 254 -3.86 7.02 -41.86
C PRO A 254 -5.05 7.65 -41.12
N SER A 255 -4.84 8.86 -40.61
CA SER A 255 -5.89 9.69 -40.03
C SER A 255 -6.91 10.08 -41.10
N THR A 256 -8.18 9.83 -40.83
CA THR A 256 -9.31 10.32 -41.62
C THR A 256 -9.24 11.83 -41.76
N ALA A 257 -9.06 12.31 -42.99
CA ALA A 257 -9.15 13.72 -43.33
C ALA A 257 -10.61 14.15 -43.33
N THR A 258 -11.03 14.89 -42.30
CA THR A 258 -12.30 15.62 -42.30
C THR A 258 -12.15 16.86 -43.18
N ALA A 259 -12.72 16.83 -44.38
CA ALA A 259 -12.87 18.00 -45.22
C ALA A 259 -13.87 18.98 -44.58
N SER A 260 -13.43 20.19 -44.25
CA SER A 260 -14.32 21.31 -43.93
C SER A 260 -13.88 22.56 -44.68
N LYS A 261 -14.71 22.90 -45.68
CA LYS A 261 -15.13 24.23 -46.16
C LYS A 261 -14.07 25.34 -46.33
N ALA A 262 -13.87 25.76 -47.58
CA ALA A 262 -13.55 27.13 -47.92
C ALA A 262 -14.80 27.84 -48.51
N ARG A 263 -15.12 29.03 -48.01
CA ARG A 263 -16.18 29.94 -48.50
C ARG A 263 -15.56 31.32 -48.76
N VAL A 264 -15.89 31.88 -49.93
CA VAL A 264 -15.85 33.30 -50.43
C VAL A 264 -14.49 34.02 -50.61
N PRO A 265 -14.39 35.05 -51.49
CA PRO A 265 -15.43 35.96 -52.05
C PRO A 265 -16.07 35.53 -53.38
#